data_AF-A0A0G0R1Y1-F1
#
_entry.id   AF-A0A0G0R1Y1-F1
#
_cell.length_a   1.000
_cell.length_b   1.000
_cell.length_c   1.000
_cell.angle_alpha   90.00
_cell.angle_beta   90.00
_cell.angle_gamma   90.00
#
_symmetry.space_group_name_H-M   'P 1'
#
loop_
_entity.id
_entity.type
_entity.pdbx_description
1 polymer ?
#
loop_
_entity_poly.entity_id
_entity_poly.type
_entity_poly.pdbx_seq_one_letter_code
_entity_poly.pdbx_strand_id
1 'polypeptide(L)'
;MLKLRFTLLVTLLISLLIVILGFAGCLNSGKLSTVEYNNKIVETLNKTSAAIETTTQIYDSTVPNVVTEEAIIDSLALTASYEAAKKEIIAAETTLTTLKSKNVEQIQNVQPEFTNYITLGKNYLATYETMMQYYSDKSFAENLDKVTEYDNQLHQQYNDFITSNNRLVDILAQYVS
;
A
#
# COMPACT_ATOMS: atom_id res chain seq x y z
N MET A 1 -31.24 1.60 -51.00
CA MET A 1 -30.83 2.24 -49.72
C MET A 1 -31.27 1.49 -48.46
N LEU A 2 -32.28 0.60 -48.49
CA LEU A 2 -32.73 -0.13 -47.29
C LEU A 2 -31.75 -1.22 -46.80
N LYS A 3 -31.09 -1.95 -47.71
CA LYS A 3 -30.13 -3.02 -47.36
C LYS A 3 -28.91 -2.52 -46.57
N LEU A 4 -28.40 -1.33 -46.88
CA LEU A 4 -27.21 -0.78 -46.22
C LEU A 4 -27.45 -0.40 -44.76
N ARG A 5 -28.68 0.04 -44.44
CA ARG A 5 -29.08 0.39 -43.06
C ARG A 5 -29.28 -0.84 -42.18
N PHE A 6 -29.73 -1.95 -42.76
CA PHE A 6 -29.93 -3.20 -42.04
C PHE A 6 -28.58 -3.85 -41.68
N THR A 7 -27.61 -3.82 -42.60
CA THR A 7 -26.26 -4.36 -42.31
C THR A 7 -25.56 -3.57 -41.22
N LEU A 8 -25.63 -2.23 -41.24
CA LEU A 8 -25.01 -1.38 -40.20
C LEU A 8 -25.60 -1.61 -38.80
N LEU A 9 -26.91 -1.84 -38.69
CA LEU A 9 -27.57 -2.10 -37.41
C LEU A 9 -27.16 -3.46 -36.81
N VAL A 10 -26.98 -4.47 -37.67
CA VAL A 10 -26.55 -5.81 -37.27
C VAL A 10 -25.08 -5.82 -36.82
N THR A 11 -24.19 -5.09 -37.51
CA THR A 11 -22.79 -4.96 -37.07
C THR A 11 -22.67 -4.23 -35.73
N LEU A 12 -23.49 -3.20 -35.49
CA LEU A 12 -23.48 -2.46 -34.22
C LEU A 12 -23.92 -3.33 -33.04
N LEU A 13 -24.95 -4.16 -33.23
CA LEU A 13 -25.45 -5.10 -32.22
C LEU A 13 -24.45 -6.22 -31.89
N ILE A 14 -23.76 -6.76 -32.89
CA ILE A 14 -22.72 -7.79 -32.69
C ILE A 14 -21.50 -7.20 -31.98
N SER A 15 -21.13 -5.96 -32.31
CA SER A 15 -20.04 -5.22 -31.63
C SER A 15 -20.37 -5.01 -30.14
N LEU A 16 -21.62 -4.64 -29.83
CA LEU A 16 -22.07 -4.43 -28.45
C LEU A 16 -22.11 -5.76 -27.66
N LEU A 17 -22.50 -6.86 -28.29
CA LEU A 17 -22.49 -8.19 -27.68
C LEU A 17 -21.07 -8.70 -27.39
N ILE A 18 -20.08 -8.41 -28.25
CA ILE A 18 -18.68 -8.78 -28.01
C ILE A 18 -18.08 -7.98 -26.85
N VAL A 19 -18.47 -6.71 -26.66
CA VAL A 19 -18.04 -5.91 -25.50
C VAL A 19 -18.65 -6.45 -24.19
N ILE A 20 -19.92 -6.88 -24.21
CA ILE A 20 -20.57 -7.48 -23.03
C ILE A 20 -19.98 -8.87 -22.71
N LEU A 21 -19.65 -9.68 -23.72
CA LEU A 21 -19.00 -10.98 -23.56
C LEU A 21 -17.51 -10.86 -23.18
N GLY A 22 -16.83 -9.79 -23.60
CA GLY A 22 -15.48 -9.44 -23.14
C GLY A 22 -15.44 -9.08 -21.65
N PHE A 23 -16.48 -8.42 -21.14
CA PHE A 23 -16.64 -8.18 -19.69
C PHE A 23 -17.00 -9.46 -18.91
N ALA A 24 -17.77 -10.38 -19.51
CA ALA A 24 -18.00 -11.70 -18.93
C ALA A 24 -16.74 -12.60 -18.92
N GLY A 25 -15.83 -12.42 -19.87
CA GLY A 25 -14.51 -13.08 -19.88
C GLY A 25 -13.51 -12.49 -18.88
N CYS A 26 -13.62 -11.19 -18.55
CA CYS A 26 -12.87 -10.55 -17.46
C CYS A 26 -13.49 -10.81 -16.07
N LEU A 27 -14.68 -11.39 -15.99
CA LEU A 27 -15.34 -11.81 -14.73
C LEU A 27 -14.79 -13.13 -14.15
N ASN A 28 -13.70 -13.66 -14.74
CA ASN A 28 -12.96 -14.82 -14.21
C ASN A 28 -11.89 -14.46 -13.16
N SER A 29 -11.96 -13.30 -12.49
CA SER A 29 -11.45 -13.17 -11.12
C SER A 29 -12.53 -13.64 -10.14
N GLY A 30 -12.83 -14.94 -10.18
CA GLY A 30 -13.84 -15.55 -9.32
C GLY A 30 -13.60 -15.16 -7.86
N LYS A 31 -14.69 -14.83 -7.14
CA LYS A 31 -14.63 -14.60 -5.69
C LYS A 31 -13.82 -15.72 -5.05
N LEU A 32 -12.80 -15.35 -4.29
CA LEU A 32 -11.90 -16.30 -3.64
C LEU A 32 -12.63 -17.04 -2.53
N SER A 33 -12.22 -18.28 -2.25
CA SER A 33 -12.59 -18.89 -0.97
C SER A 33 -12.04 -18.05 0.18
N THR A 34 -12.59 -18.27 1.37
CA THR A 34 -12.18 -17.58 2.58
C THR A 34 -10.69 -17.69 2.86
N VAL A 35 -10.13 -18.90 2.69
CA VAL A 35 -8.70 -19.19 2.87
C VAL A 35 -7.85 -18.53 1.78
N GLU A 36 -8.24 -18.63 0.52
CA GLU A 36 -7.51 -17.98 -0.58
C GLU A 36 -7.48 -16.46 -0.45
N TYR A 37 -8.61 -15.86 -0.02
CA TYR A 37 -8.70 -14.44 0.27
C TYR A 37 -7.73 -14.06 1.41
N ASN A 38 -7.77 -14.79 2.53
CA ASN A 38 -6.85 -14.57 3.65
C ASN A 38 -5.39 -14.66 3.22
N ASN A 39 -5.02 -15.71 2.49
CA ASN A 39 -3.65 -15.92 2.02
C ASN A 39 -3.17 -14.75 1.15
N LYS A 40 -4.04 -14.20 0.29
CA LYS A 40 -3.70 -13.06 -0.56
C LYS A 40 -3.55 -11.77 0.24
N ILE A 41 -4.40 -11.52 1.24
CA ILE A 41 -4.23 -10.36 2.12
C ILE A 41 -2.92 -10.51 2.92
N VAL A 42 -2.68 -11.66 3.55
CA VAL A 42 -1.44 -11.92 4.33
C VAL A 42 -0.19 -11.77 3.47
N GLU A 43 -0.20 -12.27 2.23
CA GLU A 43 0.92 -12.07 1.28
C GLU A 43 1.23 -10.59 1.09
N THR A 44 0.20 -9.75 0.94
CA THR A 44 0.33 -8.31 0.82
C THR A 44 0.83 -7.66 2.11
N LEU A 45 0.28 -8.04 3.28
CA LEU A 45 0.74 -7.53 4.57
C LEU A 45 2.21 -7.83 4.84
N ASN A 46 2.66 -9.04 4.51
CA ASN A 46 4.06 -9.42 4.68
C ASN A 46 4.98 -8.57 3.82
N LYS A 47 4.62 -8.33 2.55
CA LYS A 47 5.43 -7.49 1.64
C LYS A 47 5.46 -6.04 2.10
N THR A 48 4.31 -5.46 2.39
CA THR A 48 4.21 -4.06 2.82
C THR A 48 4.90 -3.84 4.16
N SER A 49 4.68 -4.70 5.14
CA SER A 49 5.32 -4.57 6.46
C SER A 49 6.83 -4.76 6.40
N ALA A 50 7.33 -5.73 5.62
CA ALA A 50 8.77 -5.90 5.42
C ALA A 50 9.40 -4.69 4.73
N ALA A 51 8.71 -4.08 3.76
CA ALA A 51 9.21 -2.89 3.09
C ALA A 51 9.25 -1.67 4.02
N ILE A 52 8.22 -1.48 4.86
CA ILE A 52 8.21 -0.43 5.89
C ILE A 52 9.30 -0.67 6.93
N GLU A 53 9.47 -1.90 7.43
CA GLU A 53 10.56 -2.26 8.35
C GLU A 53 11.94 -1.97 7.76
N THR A 54 12.13 -2.25 6.47
CA THR A 54 13.38 -1.94 5.75
C THR A 54 13.68 -0.44 5.79
N THR A 55 12.67 0.43 5.72
CA THR A 55 12.91 1.89 5.85
C THR A 55 13.47 2.25 7.22
N THR A 56 12.98 1.62 8.30
CA THR A 56 13.49 1.84 9.67
C THR A 56 14.93 1.35 9.81
N GLN A 57 15.24 0.15 9.30
CA GLN A 57 16.60 -0.39 9.34
C GLN A 57 17.60 0.49 8.55
N ILE A 58 17.16 1.01 7.40
CA ILE A 58 17.97 1.91 6.58
C ILE A 58 18.14 3.27 7.27
N TYR A 59 17.10 3.77 7.95
CA TYR A 59 17.19 4.97 8.76
C TYR A 59 18.23 4.83 9.87
N ASP A 60 18.09 3.79 10.71
CA ASP A 60 18.96 3.55 11.87
C ASP A 60 20.43 3.32 11.48
N SER A 61 20.68 2.81 10.27
CA SER A 61 22.04 2.59 9.76
C SER A 61 22.64 3.81 9.04
N THR A 62 21.81 4.72 8.56
CA THR A 62 22.24 5.90 7.78
C THR A 62 22.36 7.14 8.65
N VAL A 63 21.42 7.33 9.58
CA VAL A 63 21.32 8.53 10.40
C VAL A 63 22.02 8.28 11.73
N PRO A 64 22.97 9.14 12.14
CA PRO A 64 23.65 8.99 13.41
C PRO A 64 22.67 9.25 14.58
N ASN A 65 22.86 8.54 15.69
CA ASN A 65 22.08 8.73 16.92
C ASN A 65 22.06 10.18 17.45
N VAL A 66 23.06 10.97 17.10
CA VAL A 66 23.11 12.41 17.38
C VAL A 66 23.47 13.11 16.08
N VAL A 67 22.52 13.88 15.54
CA VAL A 67 22.73 14.72 14.37
C VAL A 67 23.29 16.07 14.82
N THR A 68 24.39 16.48 14.20
CA THR A 68 25.03 17.79 14.40
C THR A 68 25.01 18.56 13.09
N GLU A 69 25.26 19.86 13.10
CA GLU A 69 25.25 20.70 11.88
C GLU A 69 26.28 20.23 10.83
N GLU A 70 27.37 19.60 11.28
CA GLU A 70 28.43 19.06 10.43
C GLU A 70 28.17 17.62 9.94
N ALA A 71 27.06 16.99 10.34
CA ALA A 71 26.79 15.60 9.99
C ALA A 71 26.67 15.41 8.47
N ILE A 72 27.24 14.32 7.97
CA ILE A 72 27.10 13.92 6.56
C ILE A 72 26.16 12.72 6.52
N ILE A 73 24.95 12.94 6.03
CA ILE A 73 23.90 11.92 5.92
C ILE A 73 23.69 11.64 4.44
N ASP A 74 23.98 10.41 4.00
CA ASP A 74 23.76 9.99 2.62
C ASP A 74 22.29 9.62 2.41
N SER A 75 21.54 10.51 1.76
CA SER A 75 20.11 10.30 1.53
C SER A 75 19.80 9.28 0.43
N LEU A 76 20.77 8.79 -0.35
CA LEU A 76 20.51 7.87 -1.47
C LEU A 76 19.87 6.56 -1.01
N ALA A 77 20.38 5.98 0.09
CA ALA A 77 19.81 4.76 0.67
C ALA A 77 18.41 5.02 1.23
N LEU A 78 18.18 6.17 1.87
CA LEU A 78 16.87 6.58 2.37
C LEU A 78 15.86 6.70 1.23
N THR A 79 16.24 7.31 0.11
CA THR A 79 15.38 7.45 -1.08
C THR A 79 15.03 6.09 -1.69
N ALA A 80 16.02 5.20 -1.83
CA ALA A 80 15.79 3.87 -2.39
C ALA A 80 14.80 3.05 -1.53
N SER A 81 14.94 3.07 -0.21
CA SER A 81 14.02 2.36 0.69
C SER A 81 12.62 2.97 0.71
N TYR A 82 12.50 4.29 0.65
CA TYR A 82 11.22 4.98 0.51
C TYR A 82 10.46 4.56 -0.77
N GLU A 83 11.12 4.60 -1.93
CA GLU A 83 10.48 4.24 -3.20
C GLU A 83 10.06 2.76 -3.24
N ALA A 84 10.85 1.87 -2.64
CA ALA A 84 10.49 0.46 -2.50
C ALA A 84 9.24 0.28 -1.64
N ALA A 85 9.19 0.92 -0.46
CA ALA A 85 8.02 0.85 0.43
C ALA A 85 6.76 1.47 -0.20
N LYS A 86 6.91 2.60 -0.88
CA LYS A 86 5.83 3.26 -1.62
C LYS A 86 5.21 2.35 -2.68
N LYS A 87 6.05 1.61 -3.42
CA LYS A 87 5.59 0.63 -4.41
C LYS A 87 4.74 -0.48 -3.77
N GLU A 88 5.15 -1.01 -2.63
CA GLU A 88 4.38 -2.03 -1.92
C GLU A 88 3.07 -1.48 -1.33
N ILE A 89 3.04 -0.22 -0.89
CA ILE A 89 1.78 0.45 -0.49
C ILE A 89 0.81 0.57 -1.68
N ILE A 90 1.29 0.96 -2.86
CA ILE A 90 0.47 1.03 -4.08
C ILE A 90 -0.07 -0.36 -4.48
N ALA A 91 0.75 -1.40 -4.34
CA ALA A 91 0.32 -2.77 -4.56
C ALA A 91 -0.75 -3.21 -3.54
N ALA A 92 -0.64 -2.77 -2.28
CA ALA A 92 -1.65 -3.02 -1.26
C ALA A 92 -2.98 -2.32 -1.56
N GLU A 93 -2.96 -1.08 -2.06
CA GLU A 93 -4.18 -0.39 -2.53
C GLU A 93 -4.86 -1.12 -3.69
N THR A 94 -4.05 -1.65 -4.61
CA THR A 94 -4.56 -2.48 -5.70
C THR A 94 -5.22 -3.75 -5.15
N THR A 95 -4.60 -4.38 -4.15
CA THR A 95 -5.15 -5.56 -3.47
C THR A 95 -6.51 -5.24 -2.81
N LEU A 96 -6.58 -4.13 -2.07
CA LEU A 96 -7.80 -3.67 -1.37
C LEU A 96 -9.00 -3.47 -2.31
N THR A 97 -8.74 -2.95 -3.51
CA THR A 97 -9.79 -2.60 -4.48
C THR A 97 -10.21 -3.79 -5.34
N THR A 98 -9.28 -4.71 -5.64
CA THR A 98 -9.49 -5.78 -6.62
C THR A 98 -9.89 -7.12 -6.01
N LEU A 99 -9.44 -7.47 -4.80
CA LEU A 99 -9.76 -8.75 -4.19
C LEU A 99 -11.23 -8.83 -3.75
N LYS A 100 -11.83 -10.01 -3.95
CA LYS A 100 -13.19 -10.35 -3.50
C LYS A 100 -13.19 -11.72 -2.86
N SER A 101 -13.97 -11.88 -1.79
CA SER A 101 -14.25 -13.17 -1.14
C SER A 101 -15.65 -13.68 -1.47
N LYS A 102 -15.85 -15.00 -1.38
CA LYS A 102 -17.17 -15.66 -1.34
C LYS A 102 -17.91 -15.33 -0.05
N ASN A 103 -17.19 -15.09 1.05
CA ASN A 103 -17.75 -14.68 2.32
C ASN A 103 -17.88 -13.15 2.37
N VAL A 104 -19.11 -12.64 2.37
CA VAL A 104 -19.38 -11.19 2.38
C VAL A 104 -19.05 -10.57 3.73
N GLU A 105 -19.29 -11.27 4.84
CA GLU A 105 -18.96 -10.81 6.19
C GLU A 105 -17.45 -10.62 6.37
N GLN A 106 -16.65 -11.54 5.83
CA GLN A 106 -15.19 -11.40 5.79
C GLN A 106 -14.77 -10.10 5.09
N ILE A 107 -15.38 -9.75 3.96
CA ILE A 107 -15.06 -8.49 3.26
C ILE A 107 -15.43 -7.29 4.13
N GLN A 108 -16.61 -7.30 4.73
CA GLN A 108 -17.12 -6.20 5.56
C GLN A 108 -16.21 -5.93 6.76
N ASN A 109 -15.63 -6.97 7.34
CA ASN A 109 -14.75 -6.86 8.51
C ASN A 109 -13.29 -6.56 8.13
N VAL A 110 -12.78 -7.13 7.03
CA VAL A 110 -11.39 -6.94 6.60
C VAL A 110 -11.16 -5.59 5.91
N GLN A 111 -12.07 -5.13 5.06
CA GLN A 111 -11.83 -3.92 4.25
C GLN A 111 -11.55 -2.65 5.05
N PRO A 112 -12.34 -2.30 6.09
CA PRO A 112 -12.09 -1.07 6.86
C PRO A 112 -10.72 -1.09 7.53
N GLU A 113 -10.31 -2.24 8.04
CA GLU A 113 -9.05 -2.41 8.77
C GLU A 113 -7.86 -2.46 7.82
N PHE A 114 -8.03 -3.08 6.65
CA PHE A 114 -7.01 -3.02 5.61
C PHE A 114 -6.84 -1.61 5.03
N THR A 115 -7.93 -0.84 4.93
CA THR A 115 -7.86 0.59 4.58
C THR A 115 -7.07 1.37 5.63
N ASN A 116 -7.37 1.15 6.91
CA ASN A 116 -6.66 1.80 8.01
C ASN A 116 -5.16 1.45 8.03
N TYR A 117 -4.81 0.18 7.83
CA TYR A 117 -3.42 -0.28 7.68
C TYR A 117 -2.66 0.48 6.58
N ILE A 118 -3.26 0.60 5.39
CA ILE A 118 -2.66 1.33 4.26
C ILE A 118 -2.51 2.83 4.61
N THR A 119 -3.53 3.44 5.21
CA THR A 119 -3.47 4.86 5.61
C THR A 119 -2.34 5.12 6.60
N LEU A 120 -2.17 4.26 7.60
CA LEU A 120 -1.09 4.40 8.58
C LEU A 120 0.29 4.23 7.93
N GLY A 121 0.44 3.26 7.02
CA GLY A 121 1.67 3.10 6.23
C GLY A 121 1.99 4.34 5.39
N LYS A 122 0.98 4.98 4.78
CA LYS A 122 1.15 6.25 4.04
C LYS A 122 1.56 7.40 4.94
N ASN A 123 0.95 7.52 6.13
CA ASN A 123 1.29 8.58 7.08
C ASN A 123 2.75 8.46 7.54
N TYR A 124 3.19 7.24 7.85
CA TYR A 124 4.60 6.96 8.15
C TYR A 124 5.51 7.36 6.99
N LEU A 125 5.21 6.92 5.76
CA LEU A 125 6.04 7.23 4.60
C LEU A 125 6.08 8.74 4.26
N ALA A 126 5.01 9.48 4.53
CA ALA A 126 5.00 10.93 4.34
C ALA A 126 5.95 11.66 5.30
N THR A 127 5.99 11.25 6.57
CA THR A 127 6.97 11.77 7.54
C THR A 127 8.39 11.36 7.14
N TYR A 128 8.57 10.11 6.71
CA TYR A 128 9.88 9.60 6.27
C TYR A 128 10.41 10.38 5.06
N GLU A 129 9.55 10.67 4.07
CA GLU A 129 9.89 11.51 2.92
C GLU A 129 10.27 12.93 3.34
N THR A 130 9.53 13.52 4.28
CA THR A 130 9.82 14.86 4.82
C THR A 130 11.21 14.88 5.48
N MET A 131 11.51 13.85 6.28
CA MET A 131 12.79 13.74 6.98
C MET A 131 13.96 13.47 6.01
N MET A 132 13.75 12.62 5.02
CA MET A 132 14.72 12.38 3.94
C MET A 132 15.04 13.67 3.18
N GLN A 133 14.02 14.49 2.85
CA GLN A 133 14.23 15.78 2.20
C GLN A 133 15.02 16.74 3.11
N TYR A 134 14.67 16.78 4.39
CA TYR A 134 15.33 17.58 5.41
C TYR A 134 16.84 17.28 5.56
N TYR A 135 17.22 16.02 5.35
CA TYR A 135 18.62 15.61 5.29
C TYR A 135 19.28 15.91 3.95
N SER A 136 18.59 15.64 2.84
CA SER A 136 19.10 15.84 1.48
C SER A 136 19.43 17.30 1.19
N ASP A 137 18.58 18.23 1.62
CA ASP A 137 18.77 19.67 1.42
C ASP A 137 19.62 20.36 2.50
N LYS A 138 20.05 19.59 3.51
CA LYS A 138 20.82 20.05 4.68
C LYS A 138 20.10 21.05 5.59
N SER A 139 18.77 21.15 5.51
CA SER A 139 17.98 22.05 6.37
C SER A 139 18.08 21.70 7.87
N PHE A 140 18.50 20.48 8.22
CA PHE A 140 18.79 20.09 9.61
C PHE A 140 19.88 20.94 10.27
N ALA A 141 20.87 21.42 9.51
CA ALA A 141 21.94 22.24 10.03
C ALA A 141 21.46 23.62 10.53
N GLU A 142 20.28 24.07 10.07
CA GLU A 142 19.68 25.33 10.49
C GLU A 142 18.67 25.16 11.64
N ASN A 143 18.17 23.95 11.88
CA ASN A 143 17.13 23.69 12.90
C ASN A 143 17.15 22.24 13.43
N LEU A 144 18.14 21.92 14.28
CA LEU A 144 18.30 20.58 14.85
C LEU A 144 17.10 20.10 15.69
N ASP A 145 16.28 20.99 16.24
CA ASP A 145 15.11 20.60 17.06
C ASP A 145 14.11 19.75 16.27
N LYS A 146 13.98 20.00 14.96
CA LYS A 146 13.09 19.23 14.08
C LYS A 146 13.53 17.78 13.91
N VAL A 147 14.80 17.47 14.10
CA VAL A 147 15.29 16.08 14.01
C VAL A 147 14.57 15.21 15.05
N THR A 148 14.56 15.68 16.31
CA THR A 148 13.91 14.96 17.41
C THR A 148 12.38 14.90 17.23
N GLU A 149 11.77 15.95 16.68
CA GLU A 149 10.34 15.96 16.37
C GLU A 149 9.98 14.88 15.35
N TYR A 150 10.68 14.83 14.22
CA TYR A 150 10.43 13.85 13.17
C TYR A 150 10.76 12.42 13.61
N ASP A 151 11.82 12.20 14.39
CA ASP A 151 12.15 10.89 14.94
C ASP A 151 11.02 10.34 15.83
N ASN A 152 10.52 11.15 16.75
CA ASN A 152 9.41 10.77 17.61
C ASN A 152 8.14 10.48 16.81
N GLN A 153 7.88 11.28 15.77
CA GLN A 153 6.73 11.07 14.89
C GLN A 153 6.85 9.78 14.09
N LEU A 154 8.03 9.48 13.53
CA LEU A 154 8.30 8.23 12.81
C LEU A 154 8.11 7.03 13.73
N HIS A 155 8.64 7.08 14.95
CA HIS A 155 8.51 6.00 15.92
C HIS A 155 7.05 5.74 16.29
N GLN A 156 6.29 6.79 16.60
CA GLN A 156 4.87 6.67 16.93
C GLN A 156 4.07 6.10 15.74
N GLN A 157 4.28 6.63 14.54
CA GLN A 157 3.56 6.19 13.33
C GLN A 157 3.91 4.75 12.94
N TYR A 158 5.16 4.33 13.15
CA TYR A 158 5.56 2.93 12.96
C TYR A 158 4.82 2.01 13.95
N ASN A 159 4.75 2.39 15.23
CA ASN A 159 4.02 1.62 16.24
C ASN A 159 2.52 1.51 15.92
N ASP A 160 1.90 2.59 15.45
CA ASP A 160 0.50 2.60 15.01
C ASP A 160 0.29 1.67 13.81
N PHE A 161 1.21 1.71 12.83
CA PHE A 161 1.21 0.81 11.68
C PHE A 161 1.31 -0.66 12.07
N ILE A 162 2.25 -1.03 12.95
CA ILE A 162 2.42 -2.41 13.45
C ILE A 162 1.19 -2.87 14.23
N THR A 163 0.61 -1.99 15.06
CA THR A 163 -0.63 -2.30 15.79
C THR A 163 -1.78 -2.61 14.83
N SER A 164 -1.91 -1.81 13.77
CA SER A 164 -2.91 -2.04 12.71
C SER A 164 -2.66 -3.34 11.94
N ASN A 165 -1.40 -3.67 11.62
CA ASN A 165 -1.03 -4.94 11.00
C ASN A 165 -1.50 -6.13 11.84
N ASN A 166 -1.19 -6.12 13.13
CA ASN A 166 -1.54 -7.22 14.04
C ASN A 166 -3.05 -7.37 14.18
N ARG A 167 -3.78 -6.27 14.31
CA ARG A 167 -5.25 -6.27 14.34
C ARG A 167 -5.84 -6.88 13.06
N LEU A 168 -5.28 -6.56 11.91
CA LEU A 168 -5.75 -7.11 10.64
C LEU A 168 -5.47 -8.62 10.55
N VAL A 169 -4.31 -9.08 11.01
CA VAL A 169 -3.99 -10.52 11.12
C VAL A 169 -4.98 -11.23 12.04
N ASP A 170 -5.32 -10.65 13.20
CA ASP A 170 -6.30 -11.21 14.14
C ASP A 170 -7.70 -11.34 13.51
N ILE A 171 -8.11 -10.36 12.70
CA ILE A 171 -9.39 -10.42 11.98
C ILE A 171 -9.36 -11.53 10.94
N LEU A 172 -8.28 -11.65 10.16
CA LEU A 172 -8.15 -12.71 9.16
C LEU A 172 -8.20 -14.10 9.82
N ALA A 173 -7.60 -14.25 11.01
CA ALA A 173 -7.58 -15.51 11.77
C ALA A 173 -8.98 -16.03 12.13
N GLN A 174 -9.98 -15.15 12.27
CA GLN A 174 -11.38 -15.54 12.54
C GLN A 174 -12.02 -16.32 11.39
N TYR A 175 -11.40 -16.30 10.21
CA TYR A 175 -11.90 -16.90 8.98
C TYR A 175 -11.07 -18.10 8.52
N VAL A 176 -10.24 -18.66 9.39
CA VAL A 176 -9.43 -19.85 9.13
C VAL A 176 -10.06 -21.05 9.84
N SER A 177 -11.18 -21.53 9.30
CA SER A 177 -11.91 -22.71 9.78
C SER A 177 -11.81 -23.86 8.79
#